data_AF-A0A6V7XL07-F1
#
_entry.id   AF-A0A6V7XL07-F1
#
_cell.length_a   1.000
_cell.length_b   1.000
_cell.length_c   1.000
_cell.angle_alpha   90.00
_cell.angle_beta   90.00
_cell.angle_gamma   90.00
#
_symmetry.space_group_name_H-M   'P 1'
#
loop_
_entity.id
_entity.type
_entity.pdbx_description
1 polymer ?
#
loop_
_entity_poly.entity_id
_entity_poly.type
_entity_poly.pdbx_seq_one_letter_code
_entity_poly.pdbx_strand_id
1 'polypeptide(L)'
;MPEIIVEGFEIARLHDLILEYIITSKDCSNIVPKIVLLSSYFPDFKLNERAENVEIKQVETEKHTKYQIANIYNPKVRFEFCTKKNKEGGNFCHTVEIMEKN
;
A
#
# COMPACT_ATOMS: atom_id res chain seq x y z
N MET A 1 -9.27 13.34 7.09
CA MET A 1 -9.68 11.95 6.80
C MET A 1 -9.24 11.06 7.95
N PRO A 2 -10.01 10.02 8.32
CA PRO A 2 -9.54 9.04 9.29
C PRO A 2 -8.29 8.32 8.75
N GLU A 3 -7.33 8.08 9.63
CA GLU A 3 -6.05 7.44 9.36
C GLU A 3 -5.78 6.39 10.44
N ILE A 4 -5.27 5.23 10.03
CA ILE A 4 -4.78 4.19 10.94
C ILE A 4 -3.26 4.06 10.76
N ILE A 5 -2.52 4.09 11.85
CA ILE A 5 -1.08 3.82 11.89
C ILE A 5 -0.86 2.52 12.66
N VAL A 6 -0.14 1.57 12.05
CA VAL A 6 0.22 0.30 12.67
C VAL A 6 1.74 0.15 12.68
N GLU A 7 2.28 -0.11 13.86
CA GLU A 7 3.71 -0.33 14.11
C GLU A 7 3.92 -1.74 14.68
N GLY A 8 4.91 -2.50 14.18
CA GLY A 8 5.24 -3.81 14.74
C GLY A 8 5.93 -4.79 13.78
N PHE A 9 6.25 -5.98 14.31
CA PHE A 9 7.05 -7.00 13.60
C PHE A 9 6.26 -7.88 12.61
N GLU A 10 4.93 -8.00 12.76
CA GLU A 10 4.08 -8.85 11.89
C GLU A 10 3.45 -8.10 10.71
N ILE A 11 4.00 -6.94 10.35
CA ILE A 11 3.41 -6.07 9.33
C ILE A 11 3.34 -6.71 7.95
N ALA A 12 4.23 -7.67 7.64
CA ALA A 12 4.19 -8.38 6.37
C ALA A 12 2.86 -9.11 6.15
N ARG A 13 2.38 -9.84 7.15
CA ARG A 13 1.12 -10.57 7.07
C ARG A 13 -0.07 -9.62 7.01
N LEU A 14 -0.03 -8.53 7.76
CA LEU A 14 -1.08 -7.51 7.74
C LEU A 14 -1.17 -6.84 6.36
N HIS A 15 -0.03 -6.55 5.73
CA HIS A 15 0.01 -6.01 4.38
C HIS A 15 -0.67 -6.95 3.38
N ASP A 16 -0.33 -8.24 3.39
CA ASP A 16 -0.93 -9.22 2.46
C ASP A 16 -2.45 -9.34 2.66
N LEU A 17 -2.91 -9.31 3.92
CA LEU A 17 -4.34 -9.31 4.24
C LEU A 17 -5.05 -8.04 3.75
N ILE A 18 -4.42 -6.87 3.93
CA ILE A 18 -4.96 -5.60 3.41
C ILE A 18 -5.04 -5.64 1.89
N LEU A 19 -3.97 -6.12 1.23
CA LEU A 19 -3.90 -6.23 -0.22
C LEU A 19 -4.96 -7.20 -0.77
N GLU A 20 -5.12 -8.37 -0.16
CA GLU A 20 -6.17 -9.32 -0.54
C GLU A 20 -7.56 -8.71 -0.38
N TYR A 21 -7.80 -8.06 0.76
CA TYR A 21 -9.09 -7.44 1.08
C TYR A 21 -9.45 -6.32 0.10
N ILE A 22 -8.54 -5.38 -0.17
CA ILE A 22 -8.83 -4.26 -1.08
C ILE A 22 -9.04 -4.71 -2.54
N ILE A 23 -8.40 -5.82 -2.95
CA ILE A 23 -8.54 -6.39 -4.29
C ILE A 23 -9.87 -7.12 -4.43
N THR A 24 -10.25 -7.92 -3.43
CA THR A 24 -11.36 -8.88 -3.50
C THR A 24 -12.63 -8.43 -2.78
N SER A 25 -12.61 -7.33 -2.03
CA SER A 25 -13.83 -6.87 -1.38
C SER A 25 -14.85 -6.40 -2.40
N LYS A 26 -16.09 -6.84 -2.24
CA LYS A 26 -17.25 -6.33 -3.00
C LYS A 26 -17.80 -5.05 -2.41
N ASP A 27 -17.47 -4.79 -1.15
CA ASP A 27 -17.91 -3.61 -0.40
C ASP A 27 -16.70 -2.88 0.19
N CYS A 28 -16.34 -1.77 -0.44
CA CYS A 28 -15.25 -0.91 0.00
C CYS A 28 -15.75 0.27 0.86
N SER A 29 -17.04 0.35 1.20
CA SER A 29 -17.64 1.49 1.90
C SER A 29 -17.01 1.77 3.26
N ASN A 30 -16.61 0.71 3.98
CA ASN A 30 -16.04 0.78 5.33
C ASN A 30 -14.51 0.84 5.37
N ILE A 31 -13.82 0.86 4.22
CA ILE A 31 -12.36 0.94 4.19
C ILE A 31 -11.92 2.33 4.66
N VAL A 32 -11.00 2.34 5.62
CA VAL A 32 -10.36 3.58 6.10
C VAL A 32 -9.56 4.19 4.96
N PRO A 33 -9.69 5.50 4.70
CA PRO A 33 -9.07 6.12 3.53
C PRO A 33 -7.54 6.09 3.51
N LYS A 34 -6.90 5.98 4.67
CA LYS A 34 -5.44 5.95 4.79
C LYS A 34 -5.00 4.95 5.87
N ILE A 35 -4.13 4.03 5.49
CA ILE A 35 -3.49 3.07 6.40
C ILE A 35 -1.98 3.20 6.22
N VAL A 36 -1.27 3.44 7.32
CA VAL A 36 0.18 3.53 7.36
C VAL A 36 0.72 2.35 8.17
N LEU A 37 1.58 1.56 7.54
CA LEU A 37 2.30 0.47 8.15
C LEU A 37 3.76 0.88 8.31
N LEU A 38 4.27 0.81 9.54
CA LEU A 38 5.62 1.22 9.92
C LEU A 38 6.38 0.04 10.53
N SER A 39 7.39 -0.45 9.83
CA SER A 39 8.25 -1.54 10.26
C SER A 39 9.70 -1.17 10.04
N SER A 40 10.59 -1.60 10.92
CA SER A 40 12.05 -1.52 10.69
C SER A 40 12.53 -2.51 9.62
N TYR A 41 11.73 -3.52 9.31
CA TYR A 41 12.00 -4.51 8.27
C TYR A 41 10.71 -4.83 7.51
N PHE A 42 10.75 -4.54 6.22
CA PHE A 42 9.66 -4.85 5.30
C PHE A 42 10.19 -5.80 4.24
N PRO A 43 9.56 -6.97 4.06
CA PRO A 43 9.89 -7.82 2.93
C PRO A 43 9.52 -7.11 1.62
N ASP A 44 10.14 -7.55 0.53
CA ASP A 44 9.66 -7.18 -0.80
C ASP A 44 8.27 -7.75 -1.02
N PHE A 45 7.25 -6.89 -0.99
CA PHE A 45 5.90 -7.33 -1.26
C PHE A 45 5.73 -7.68 -2.73
N LYS A 46 5.16 -8.85 -2.96
CA LYS A 46 4.70 -9.27 -4.27
C LYS A 46 3.39 -8.56 -4.53
N LEU A 47 3.46 -7.45 -5.26
CA LEU A 47 2.26 -6.80 -5.74
C LEU A 47 1.56 -7.68 -6.78
N ASN A 48 0.24 -7.55 -6.85
CA ASN A 48 -0.59 -8.28 -7.79
C ASN A 48 -0.22 -7.95 -9.24
N GLU A 49 -0.45 -8.88 -10.18
CA GLU A 49 -0.29 -8.65 -11.63
C GLU A 49 -1.10 -7.45 -12.16
N ARG A 50 -2.15 -7.04 -11.45
CA ARG A 50 -2.99 -5.87 -11.74
C ARG A 50 -2.45 -4.56 -11.16
N ALA A 51 -1.35 -4.61 -10.41
CA ALA A 51 -0.72 -3.41 -9.88
C ALA A 51 0.03 -2.69 -11.01
N GLU A 52 -0.32 -1.44 -11.24
CA GLU A 52 0.38 -0.57 -12.17
C GLU A 52 1.47 0.20 -11.41
N ASN A 53 2.72 0.14 -11.90
CA ASN A 53 3.78 1.02 -11.44
C ASN A 53 3.51 2.42 -11.99
N VAL A 54 3.15 3.35 -11.12
CA VAL A 54 2.80 4.72 -11.52
C VAL A 54 3.94 5.70 -11.29
N GLU A 55 4.80 5.48 -10.29
CA GLU A 55 5.85 6.45 -9.97
C GLU A 55 7.03 5.81 -9.26
N ILE A 56 8.24 6.12 -9.71
CA ILE A 56 9.47 5.86 -8.94
C ILE A 56 10.17 7.20 -8.76
N LYS A 57 10.29 7.65 -7.51
CA LYS A 57 11.06 8.84 -7.14
C LYS A 57 12.24 8.44 -6.27
N GLN A 58 13.41 8.95 -6.60
CA GLN A 58 14.58 8.85 -5.76
C GLN A 58 14.85 10.22 -5.13
N VAL A 59 14.82 10.28 -3.80
CA VAL A 59 15.06 11.50 -3.02
C VAL A 59 16.24 11.22 -2.11
N GLU A 60 17.40 11.82 -2.41
CA GLU A 60 18.65 11.66 -1.66
C GLU A 60 19.03 10.21 -1.33
N THR A 61 18.63 9.70 -0.16
CA THR A 61 18.90 8.36 0.38
C THR A 61 17.71 7.41 0.32
N GLU A 62 16.58 7.86 -0.21
CA GLU A 62 15.33 7.12 -0.22
C GLU A 62 14.82 6.87 -1.64
N LYS A 63 14.32 5.65 -1.86
CA LYS A 63 13.54 5.28 -3.03
C LYS A 63 12.07 5.20 -2.61
N HIS A 64 11.25 6.03 -3.25
CA HIS A 64 9.81 6.04 -3.15
C HIS A 64 9.27 5.34 -4.39
N THR A 65 8.48 4.29 -4.21
CA THR A 65 7.78 3.64 -5.31
C THR A 65 6.29 3.67 -5.03
N LYS A 66 5.52 4.18 -5.98
CA LYS A 66 4.07 4.19 -5.93
C LYS A 66 3.50 3.22 -6.94
N TYR A 67 2.48 2.53 -6.48
CA TYR A 67 1.72 1.58 -7.27
C TYR A 67 0.24 1.93 -7.15
N GLN A 68 -0.51 1.68 -8.21
CA GLN A 68 -1.95 1.78 -8.19
C GLN A 68 -2.55 0.40 -8.42
N ILE A 69 -3.56 0.05 -7.63
CA ILE A 69 -4.28 -1.22 -7.75
C ILE A 69 -5.77 -0.94 -7.84
N ALA A 70 -6.41 -1.52 -8.85
CA ALA A 70 -7.85 -1.48 -9.02
C ALA A 70 -8.52 -2.69 -8.34
N ASN A 71 -9.67 -2.45 -7.71
CA ASN A 71 -10.51 -3.53 -7.19
C ASN A 71 -11.08 -4.39 -8.34
N ILE A 72 -11.18 -5.72 -8.14
CA ILE A 72 -11.60 -6.63 -9.22
C ILE A 72 -13.09 -6.56 -9.53
N TYR A 73 -13.91 -6.17 -8.57
CA TYR A 73 -15.36 -6.07 -8.68
C TYR A 73 -15.81 -4.64 -9.02
N ASN A 74 -15.02 -3.63 -8.67
CA ASN A 74 -15.29 -2.23 -8.99
C ASN A 74 -14.02 -1.49 -9.43
N PRO A 75 -13.66 -1.52 -10.73
CA PRO A 75 -12.45 -0.87 -11.24
C PRO A 75 -12.37 0.65 -11.06
N LYS A 76 -13.50 1.31 -10.70
CA LYS A 76 -13.51 2.73 -10.33
C LYS A 76 -12.92 2.99 -8.95
N VAL A 77 -12.94 1.99 -8.06
CA VAL A 77 -12.27 2.08 -6.76
C VAL A 77 -10.81 1.70 -6.96
N ARG A 78 -9.93 2.69 -6.77
CA ARG A 78 -8.48 2.54 -6.89
C ARG A 78 -7.80 2.84 -5.57
N PHE A 79 -6.74 2.09 -5.32
CA PHE A 79 -5.90 2.22 -4.15
C PHE A 79 -4.48 2.57 -4.59
N GLU A 80 -3.86 3.51 -3.88
CA GLU A 80 -2.46 3.82 -4.02
C GLU A 80 -1.65 3.17 -2.92
N PHE A 81 -0.54 2.56 -3.31
CA PHE A 81 0.45 1.96 -2.42
C PHE A 81 1.75 2.71 -2.59
N CYS A 82 2.25 3.31 -1.51
CA CYS A 82 3.54 3.97 -1.50
C CYS A 82 4.51 3.19 -0.60
N THR A 83 5.65 2.82 -1.14
CA THR A 83 6.73 2.14 -0.41
C THR A 83 7.94 3.05 -0.33
N LYS A 84 8.53 3.19 0.87
CA LYS A 84 9.78 3.93 1.09
C LYS A 84 10.90 2.98 1.48
N LYS A 85 12.01 3.02 0.74
CA LYS A 85 13.22 2.21 0.97
C LYS A 85 14.46 3.07 1.15
N ASN A 86 15.39 2.75 2.06
CA ASN A 86 16.72 3.39 2.08
C ASN A 86 17.59 2.81 0.96
N LYS A 87 18.71 3.50 0.70
CA LYS A 87 19.83 3.02 -0.13
C LYS A 87 20.40 1.67 0.29
N GLU A 88 20.25 1.26 1.55
CA GLU A 88 20.70 -0.04 2.05
C GLU A 88 19.69 -1.17 1.78
N GLY A 89 18.55 -0.86 1.16
CA GLY A 89 17.51 -1.83 0.78
C GLY A 89 16.50 -2.16 1.89
N GLY A 90 16.60 -1.55 3.06
CA GLY A 90 15.60 -1.63 4.12
C GLY A 90 14.39 -0.75 3.78
N ASN A 91 13.18 -1.33 3.76
CA ASN A 91 11.95 -0.55 3.66
C ASN A 91 11.44 -0.21 5.06
N PHE A 92 10.89 0.98 5.22
CA PHE A 92 10.52 1.51 6.53
C PHE A 92 9.07 2.00 6.64
N CYS A 93 8.41 2.24 5.52
CA CYS A 93 7.05 2.75 5.51
C CYS A 93 6.28 2.27 4.28
N HIS A 94 5.09 1.75 4.54
CA HIS A 94 4.10 1.39 3.53
C HIS A 94 2.83 2.19 3.81
N THR A 95 2.31 2.88 2.82
CA THR A 95 1.07 3.64 2.92
C THR A 95 0.08 3.13 1.88
N VAL A 96 -1.16 2.87 2.31
CA VAL A 96 -2.29 2.51 1.47
C VAL A 96 -3.31 3.63 1.54
N GLU A 97 -3.63 4.23 0.41
CA GLU A 97 -4.59 5.33 0.28
C GLU A 97 -5.70 5.01 -0.73
N ILE A 98 -6.94 5.36 -0.40
CA ILE A 98 -8.08 5.26 -1.33
C ILE A 98 -8.13 6.55 -2.14
N MET A 99 -8.01 6.43 -3.47
CA MET A 99 -8.01 7.60 -4.35
C MET A 99 -9.41 8.08 -4.74
N GLU A 100 -10.37 7.16 -4.90
CA GLU A 100 -11.74 7.51 -5.29
C GLU A 100 -12.78 6.57 -4.67
N LYS A 101 -13.75 7.14 -3.96
CA LYS A 101 -15.10 6.58 -3.75
C LYS A 101 -16.05 7.51 -4.49
N ASN A 102 -16.65 7.04 -5.58
CA ASN A 102 -17.79 7.75 -6.17
C ASN A 102 -18.99 7.68 -5.22
#